data_AF-A0A2G8DNI7-F1
#
_entry.id   AF-A0A2G8DNI7-F1
#
_cell.length_a   1.000
_cell.length_b   1.000
_cell.length_c   1.000
_cell.angle_alpha   90.00
_cell.angle_beta   90.00
_cell.angle_gamma   90.00
#
_symmetry.space_group_name_H-M   'P 1'
#
loop_
_entity.id
_entity.type
_entity.pdbx_description
1 polymer ?
#
loop_
_entity_poly.entity_id
_entity_poly.type
_entity_poly.pdbx_seq_one_letter_code
_entity_poly.pdbx_strand_id
1 'polypeptide(L)'
;MKKFSKTAYYTANLFLPLSDIARIARTARYALLRSAERLRRIKPITAPDDEKVLSFGEAVAASGCSRDALMRRYLLIKRVWLTTFSVVFAGTLLLLAATLLASVPVAGVFLMRVLSLMFMLSGLCGLLFALTLKNQFRLWQLARQRLGTFAEWRATGTWLQDVFCWRMPR
;
A
#
# COMPACT_ATOMS: atom_id res chain seq x y z
N MET A 1 -48.85 -10.06 1.07
CA MET A 1 -47.68 -10.28 0.16
C MET A 1 -46.54 -9.25 0.31
N LYS A 2 -46.68 -8.08 0.95
CA LYS A 2 -45.61 -7.05 1.04
C LYS A 2 -44.45 -7.36 2.03
N LYS A 3 -44.62 -8.28 2.99
CA LYS A 3 -43.58 -8.58 4.01
C LYS A 3 -42.44 -9.45 3.46
N PHE A 4 -42.73 -10.42 2.59
CA PHE A 4 -41.72 -11.31 2.00
C PHE A 4 -40.71 -10.58 1.10
N SER A 5 -41.16 -9.54 0.37
CA SER A 5 -40.29 -8.70 -0.46
C SER A 5 -39.25 -7.94 0.36
N LYS A 6 -39.62 -7.37 1.52
CA LYS A 6 -38.66 -6.69 2.41
C LYS A 6 -37.64 -7.65 3.01
N THR A 7 -38.07 -8.83 3.47
CA THR A 7 -37.15 -9.83 4.04
C THR A 7 -36.16 -10.33 2.99
N ALA A 8 -36.64 -10.63 1.78
CA ALA A 8 -35.79 -11.03 0.65
C ALA A 8 -34.79 -9.93 0.25
N TYR A 9 -35.21 -8.66 0.28
CA TYR A 9 -34.36 -7.51 -0.01
C TYR A 9 -33.26 -7.33 1.04
N TYR A 10 -33.59 -7.46 2.33
CA TYR A 10 -32.61 -7.39 3.42
C TYR A 10 -31.62 -8.55 3.38
N THR A 11 -32.07 -9.78 3.10
CA THR A 11 -31.17 -10.93 2.93
C THR A 11 -30.27 -10.75 1.72
N ALA A 12 -30.80 -10.30 0.57
CA ALA A 12 -29.98 -10.05 -0.61
C ALA A 12 -28.90 -8.99 -0.33
N ASN A 13 -29.24 -7.91 0.39
CA ASN A 13 -28.31 -6.85 0.75
C ASN A 13 -27.24 -7.28 1.78
N LEU A 14 -27.47 -8.35 2.54
CA LEU A 14 -26.48 -8.99 3.43
C LEU A 14 -25.59 -9.99 2.69
N PHE A 15 -26.12 -10.72 1.70
CA PHE A 15 -25.37 -11.73 0.95
C PHE A 15 -24.52 -11.16 -0.20
N LEU A 16 -24.96 -10.06 -0.82
CA LEU A 16 -24.20 -9.33 -1.85
C LEU A 16 -22.78 -8.93 -1.40
N PRO A 17 -22.58 -8.26 -0.25
CA PRO A 17 -21.24 -7.89 0.20
C PRO A 17 -20.39 -9.11 0.58
N LEU A 18 -20.99 -10.21 1.04
CA LEU A 18 -20.25 -11.42 1.43
C LEU A 18 -19.67 -12.16 0.21
N SER A 19 -20.39 -12.22 -0.91
CA SER A 19 -19.88 -12.84 -2.14
C SER A 19 -18.72 -12.05 -2.74
N ASP A 20 -18.76 -10.72 -2.66
CA ASP A 20 -17.69 -9.85 -3.14
C ASP A 20 -16.46 -9.89 -2.22
N ILE A 21 -16.66 -9.90 -0.90
CA ILE A 21 -15.59 -10.11 0.08
C ILE A 21 -14.93 -11.48 -0.12
N ALA A 22 -15.70 -12.54 -0.38
CA ALA A 22 -15.15 -13.87 -0.63
C ALA A 22 -14.38 -13.96 -1.97
N ARG A 23 -14.77 -13.17 -2.98
CA ARG A 23 -14.01 -13.04 -4.24
C ARG A 23 -12.71 -12.28 -4.02
N ILE A 24 -12.75 -11.15 -3.31
CA ILE A 24 -11.57 -10.34 -2.97
C ILE A 24 -10.60 -11.14 -2.10
N ALA A 25 -11.10 -11.90 -1.12
CA ALA A 25 -10.27 -12.76 -0.28
C ALA A 25 -9.59 -13.87 -1.09
N ARG A 26 -10.29 -14.46 -2.07
CA ARG A 26 -9.71 -15.45 -2.98
C ARG A 26 -8.64 -14.85 -3.88
N THR A 27 -8.90 -13.69 -4.49
CA THR A 27 -7.91 -13.03 -5.35
C THR A 27 -6.70 -12.54 -4.56
N ALA A 28 -6.90 -11.99 -3.36
CA ALA A 28 -5.84 -11.61 -2.43
C ALA A 28 -4.99 -12.83 -2.03
N ARG A 29 -5.63 -13.97 -1.71
CA ARG A 29 -4.92 -15.23 -1.40
C ARG A 29 -4.10 -15.73 -2.58
N TYR A 30 -4.64 -15.69 -3.80
CA TYR A 30 -3.88 -16.04 -5.01
C TYR A 30 -2.70 -15.10 -5.25
N ALA A 31 -2.88 -13.78 -5.05
CA ALA A 31 -1.81 -12.80 -5.18
C ALA A 31 -0.73 -13.00 -4.09
N LEU A 32 -1.12 -13.34 -2.86
CA LEU A 32 -0.21 -13.66 -1.77
C LEU A 32 0.55 -14.95 -2.05
N LEU A 33 -0.13 -16.03 -2.47
CA LEU A 33 0.49 -17.31 -2.81
C LEU A 33 1.47 -17.15 -3.97
N ARG A 34 1.10 -16.41 -5.03
CA ARG A 34 2.00 -16.15 -6.17
C ARG A 34 3.19 -15.28 -5.78
N SER A 35 3.01 -14.34 -4.85
CA SER A 35 4.10 -13.52 -4.31
C SER A 35 4.99 -14.33 -3.38
N ALA A 36 4.42 -15.23 -2.57
CA ALA A 36 5.12 -16.16 -1.69
C ALA A 36 5.87 -17.23 -2.48
N GLU A 37 5.33 -17.69 -3.61
CA GLU A 37 6.02 -18.56 -4.56
C GLU A 37 7.18 -17.83 -5.24
N ARG A 38 7.03 -16.56 -5.61
CA ARG A 38 8.16 -15.73 -6.08
C ARG A 38 9.20 -15.55 -4.99
N LEU A 39 8.81 -15.30 -3.75
CA LEU A 39 9.71 -15.23 -2.59
C LEU A 39 10.38 -16.58 -2.29
N ARG A 40 9.69 -17.71 -2.48
CA ARG A 40 10.26 -19.07 -2.35
C ARG A 40 11.22 -19.41 -3.50
N ARG A 41 10.99 -18.88 -4.71
CA ARG A 41 11.92 -18.99 -5.84
C ARG A 41 13.13 -18.08 -5.67
N ILE A 42 12.97 -16.95 -4.97
CA ILE A 42 14.07 -16.17 -4.38
C ILE A 42 14.46 -16.85 -3.05
N LYS A 43 14.77 -18.16 -3.11
CA LYS A 43 15.59 -18.75 -2.04
C LYS A 43 16.86 -17.89 -1.97
N PRO A 44 17.37 -17.56 -0.78
CA PRO A 44 18.72 -17.06 -0.69
C PRO A 44 19.58 -18.21 -1.19
N ILE A 45 20.06 -18.10 -2.43
CA ILE A 45 21.36 -18.66 -2.72
C ILE A 45 22.22 -17.90 -1.73
N THR A 46 22.63 -18.58 -0.67
CA THR A 46 23.81 -18.22 0.09
C THR A 46 24.90 -18.14 -0.97
N ALA A 47 25.02 -16.97 -1.61
CA ALA A 47 26.05 -16.71 -2.57
C ALA A 47 27.34 -16.85 -1.76
N PRO A 48 28.22 -17.79 -2.11
CA PRO A 48 29.53 -17.84 -1.48
C PRO A 48 30.18 -16.49 -1.77
N ASP A 49 30.49 -15.74 -0.70
CA ASP A 49 31.35 -14.55 -0.45
C ASP A 49 32.06 -13.80 -1.62
N ASP A 50 31.55 -13.93 -2.83
CA ASP A 50 32.15 -13.56 -4.11
C ASP A 50 31.04 -13.05 -5.05
N GLU A 51 29.95 -12.57 -4.45
CA GLU A 51 28.91 -11.81 -5.13
C GLU A 51 29.56 -10.48 -5.56
N LYS A 52 30.20 -10.50 -6.73
CA LYS A 52 30.60 -9.30 -7.47
C LYS A 52 29.50 -8.28 -7.29
N VAL A 53 29.81 -7.22 -6.55
CA VAL A 53 28.90 -6.11 -6.29
C VAL A 53 28.40 -5.62 -7.64
N LEU A 54 27.20 -6.09 -8.03
CA LEU A 54 26.62 -5.80 -9.33
C LEU A 54 26.61 -4.29 -9.47
N SER A 55 27.26 -3.77 -10.50
CA SER A 55 27.26 -2.34 -10.71
C SER A 55 25.82 -1.90 -10.97
N PHE A 56 25.47 -0.66 -10.60
CA PHE A 56 24.12 -0.14 -10.83
C PHE A 56 23.66 -0.32 -12.30
N GLY A 57 24.59 -0.25 -13.25
CA GLY A 57 24.33 -0.51 -14.67
C GLY A 57 23.88 -1.95 -14.96
N GLU A 58 24.52 -2.95 -14.33
CA GLU A 58 24.14 -4.36 -14.47
C GLU A 58 22.79 -4.65 -13.82
N ALA A 59 22.50 -4.04 -12.67
CA ALA A 59 21.21 -4.16 -12.01
C ALA A 59 20.05 -3.55 -12.82
N VAL A 60 20.30 -2.45 -13.54
CA VAL A 60 19.30 -1.86 -14.46
C VAL A 60 19.19 -2.69 -15.73
N ALA A 61 20.29 -3.18 -16.29
CA ALA A 61 20.28 -4.05 -17.48
C ALA A 61 19.51 -5.35 -17.22
N ALA A 62 19.67 -5.96 -16.05
CA ALA A 62 18.91 -7.13 -15.62
C ALA A 62 17.38 -6.90 -15.55
N SER A 63 16.94 -5.64 -15.39
CA SER A 63 15.52 -5.29 -15.40
C SER A 63 14.90 -5.25 -16.81
N GLY A 64 15.72 -5.29 -17.86
CA GLY A 64 15.28 -5.24 -19.27
C GLY A 64 14.61 -3.93 -19.69
N CYS A 65 14.64 -2.90 -18.82
CA CYS A 65 14.01 -1.60 -19.05
C CYS A 65 15.05 -0.49 -19.00
N SER A 66 14.84 0.58 -19.76
CA SER A 66 15.64 1.80 -19.61
C SER A 66 15.39 2.44 -18.24
N ARG A 67 16.44 3.08 -17.70
CA ARG A 67 16.38 3.81 -16.41
C ARG A 67 15.20 4.80 -16.38
N ASP A 68 15.00 5.55 -17.46
CA ASP A 68 13.96 6.57 -17.54
C ASP A 68 12.55 5.97 -17.54
N ALA A 69 12.36 4.84 -18.23
CA ALA A 69 11.09 4.11 -18.22
C ALA A 69 10.77 3.62 -16.80
N LEU A 70 11.79 3.10 -16.10
CA LEU A 70 11.64 2.61 -14.74
C LEU A 70 11.35 3.74 -13.74
N MET A 71 12.02 4.89 -13.87
CA MET A 71 11.75 6.09 -13.07
C MET A 71 10.31 6.60 -13.28
N ARG A 72 9.85 6.71 -14.54
CA ARG A 72 8.47 7.14 -14.84
C ARG A 72 7.45 6.17 -14.23
N ARG A 73 7.68 4.87 -14.34
CA ARG A 73 6.80 3.85 -13.77
C ARG A 73 6.72 3.95 -12.25
N TYR A 74 7.86 4.05 -11.55
CA TYR A 74 7.86 4.18 -10.11
C TYR A 74 7.22 5.49 -9.63
N LEU A 75 7.35 6.58 -10.39
CA LEU A 75 6.64 7.83 -10.10
C LEU A 75 5.14 7.70 -10.26
N LEU A 76 4.65 7.09 -11.34
CA LEU A 76 3.22 6.86 -11.53
C LEU A 76 2.66 6.00 -10.39
N ILE A 77 3.35 4.91 -10.06
CA ILE A 77 2.97 4.02 -8.97
C ILE A 77 2.96 4.79 -7.64
N LYS A 78 4.00 5.57 -7.33
CA LYS A 78 4.06 6.44 -6.14
C LYS A 78 2.85 7.37 -6.07
N ARG A 79 2.50 8.04 -7.18
CA ARG A 79 1.34 8.96 -7.25
C ARG A 79 0.03 8.24 -6.97
N VAL A 80 -0.18 7.05 -7.54
CA VAL A 80 -1.37 6.24 -7.29
C VAL A 80 -1.46 5.83 -5.82
N TRP A 81 -0.35 5.40 -5.21
CA TRP A 81 -0.35 5.03 -3.78
C TRP A 81 -0.56 6.24 -2.88
N LEU A 82 0.06 7.38 -3.19
CA LEU A 82 -0.07 8.60 -2.41
C LEU A 82 -1.48 9.19 -2.49
N THR A 83 -2.10 9.22 -3.68
CA THR A 83 -3.50 9.64 -3.85
C THR A 83 -4.44 8.73 -3.07
N THR A 84 -4.27 7.41 -3.19
CA THR A 84 -5.06 6.43 -2.43
C THR A 84 -4.88 6.64 -0.92
N PHE A 85 -3.64 6.85 -0.46
CA PHE A 85 -3.34 7.18 0.94
C PHE A 85 -4.07 8.45 1.37
N SER A 86 -4.00 9.54 0.60
CA SER A 86 -4.68 10.80 0.92
C SER A 86 -6.19 10.64 1.03
N VAL A 87 -6.82 9.86 0.14
CA VAL A 87 -8.26 9.59 0.19
C VAL A 87 -8.63 8.81 1.45
N VAL A 88 -7.91 7.72 1.74
CA VAL A 88 -8.17 6.90 2.94
C VAL A 88 -7.92 7.71 4.22
N PHE A 89 -6.85 8.49 4.25
CA PHE A 89 -6.52 9.35 5.38
C PHE A 89 -7.57 10.43 5.60
N ALA A 90 -8.02 11.12 4.55
CA ALA A 90 -9.10 12.11 4.64
C ALA A 90 -10.42 11.47 5.12
N GLY A 91 -10.77 10.29 4.61
CA GLY A 91 -11.94 9.54 5.07
C GLY A 91 -11.84 9.11 6.54
N THR A 92 -10.63 8.75 6.98
CA THR A 92 -10.34 8.40 8.38
C THR A 92 -10.52 9.61 9.30
N LEU A 93 -9.98 10.77 8.92
CA LEU A 93 -10.16 12.02 9.66
C LEU A 93 -11.63 12.46 9.70
N LEU A 94 -12.36 12.32 8.58
CA LEU A 94 -13.77 12.66 8.52
C LEU A 94 -14.59 11.76 9.45
N LEU A 95 -14.30 10.45 9.49
CA LEU A 95 -14.98 9.54 10.40
C LEU A 95 -14.70 9.92 11.86
N LEU A 96 -13.45 10.23 12.20
CA LEU A 96 -13.08 10.68 13.53
C LEU A 96 -13.84 11.96 13.91
N ALA A 97 -13.85 12.98 13.04
CA ALA A 97 -14.59 14.21 13.26
C ALA A 97 -16.09 13.98 13.44
N ALA A 98 -16.69 13.15 12.58
CA ALA A 98 -18.11 12.79 12.68
C ALA A 98 -18.43 12.08 14.00
N THR A 99 -17.53 11.24 14.50
CA THR A 99 -17.73 10.52 15.77
C THR A 99 -17.59 11.43 16.99
N LEU A 100 -16.73 12.46 16.93
CA LEU A 100 -16.57 13.45 17.99
C LEU A 100 -17.73 14.45 18.03
N LEU A 101 -18.28 14.80 16.87
CA LEU A 101 -19.39 15.75 16.74
C LEU A 101 -20.77 15.10 16.96
N ALA A 102 -20.85 13.77 16.96
CA ALA A 102 -22.10 13.07 17.21
C ALA A 102 -22.54 13.29 18.68
N SER A 103 -23.63 14.04 18.87
CA SER A 103 -24.29 14.24 20.16
C SER A 103 -25.14 13.03 20.62
N VAL A 104 -25.09 11.93 19.86
CA VAL A 104 -25.87 10.72 20.12
C VAL A 104 -25.16 9.89 21.18
N PRO A 105 -25.87 9.33 22.18
CA PRO A 105 -25.27 8.38 23.11
C PRO A 105 -24.77 7.17 22.31
N VAL A 106 -23.45 7.16 22.05
CA VAL A 106 -22.75 6.12 21.31
C VAL A 106 -22.78 4.87 22.19
N ALA A 107 -23.81 4.02 22.01
CA ALA A 107 -23.90 2.73 22.69
C ALA A 107 -22.57 1.98 22.53
N GLY A 108 -22.07 1.32 23.59
CA GLY A 108 -20.70 0.78 23.61
C GLY A 108 -20.34 -0.12 22.43
N VAL A 109 -21.32 -0.86 21.89
CA VAL A 109 -21.13 -1.69 20.68
C VAL A 109 -20.83 -0.85 19.43
N PHE A 110 -21.49 0.30 19.27
CA PHE A 110 -21.24 1.21 18.14
C PHE A 110 -19.86 1.87 18.26
N LEU A 111 -19.47 2.29 19.47
CA LEU A 111 -18.12 2.82 19.72
C LEU A 111 -17.03 1.81 19.36
N MET A 112 -17.18 0.55 19.80
CA MET A 112 -16.21 -0.51 19.50
C MET A 112 -16.11 -0.80 18.00
N ARG A 113 -17.23 -0.75 17.26
CA ARG A 113 -17.21 -0.90 15.80
C ARG A 113 -16.48 0.25 15.11
N VAL A 114 -16.71 1.49 15.56
CA VAL A 114 -16.01 2.67 15.05
C VAL A 114 -14.51 2.58 15.32
N LEU A 115 -14.11 2.25 16.55
CA LEU A 115 -12.70 2.08 16.92
C LEU A 115 -12.03 0.97 16.12
N SER A 116 -12.72 -0.16 15.92
CA SER A 116 -12.23 -1.26 15.09
C SER A 116 -12.04 -0.83 13.63
N LEU A 117 -12.99 -0.08 13.07
CA LEU A 117 -12.88 0.47 11.72
C LEU A 117 -11.72 1.48 11.60
N MET A 118 -11.56 2.37 12.59
CA MET A 118 -10.46 3.33 12.64
C MET A 118 -9.10 2.64 12.70
N PHE A 119 -8.99 1.56 13.48
CA PHE A 119 -7.79 0.73 13.55
C PHE A 119 -7.47 0.10 12.19
N MET A 120 -8.46 -0.50 11.52
CA MET A 120 -8.27 -1.09 10.18
C MET A 120 -7.83 -0.04 9.15
N LEU A 121 -8.49 1.13 9.13
CA LEU A 121 -8.14 2.22 8.22
C LEU A 121 -6.74 2.78 8.49
N SER A 122 -6.35 2.88 9.76
CA SER A 122 -4.99 3.30 10.15
C SER A 122 -3.94 2.30 9.66
N GLY A 123 -4.20 1.00 9.80
CA GLY A 123 -3.35 -0.06 9.25
C GLY A 123 -3.23 0.02 7.73
N LEU A 124 -4.35 0.27 7.04
CA LEU A 124 -4.36 0.47 5.59
C LEU A 124 -3.53 1.71 5.18
N CYS A 125 -3.71 2.84 5.87
CA CYS A 125 -2.90 4.05 5.67
C CYS A 125 -1.40 3.76 5.85
N GLY A 126 -1.03 3.05 6.92
CA GLY A 126 0.36 2.65 7.15
C GLY A 126 0.93 1.80 6.02
N LEU A 127 0.15 0.85 5.50
CA LEU A 127 0.56 0.00 4.38
C LEU A 127 0.73 0.80 3.07
N LEU A 128 -0.22 1.69 2.74
CA LEU A 128 -0.13 2.57 1.57
C LEU A 128 1.07 3.51 1.67
N PHE A 129 1.34 4.03 2.86
CA PHE A 129 2.51 4.86 3.11
C PHE A 129 3.81 4.06 2.96
N ALA A 130 3.90 2.85 3.49
CA ALA A 130 5.06 1.98 3.33
C ALA A 130 5.33 1.62 1.86
N LEU A 131 4.28 1.37 1.07
CA LEU A 131 4.42 1.18 -0.38
C LEU A 131 4.95 2.44 -1.07
N THR A 132 4.48 3.61 -0.66
CA THR A 132 4.97 4.89 -1.17
C THR A 132 6.45 5.09 -0.83
N LEU A 133 6.86 4.82 0.41
CA LEU A 133 8.26 4.87 0.85
C LEU A 133 9.15 3.94 0.03
N LYS A 134 8.72 2.69 -0.18
CA LYS A 134 9.46 1.73 -1.01
C LYS A 134 9.69 2.26 -2.42
N ASN A 135 8.67 2.84 -3.05
CA ASN A 135 8.79 3.40 -4.40
C ASN A 135 9.69 4.65 -4.41
N GLN A 136 9.59 5.52 -3.41
CA GLN A 136 10.46 6.69 -3.30
C GLN A 136 11.93 6.30 -3.07
N PHE A 137 12.19 5.28 -2.26
CA PHE A 137 13.53 4.73 -2.07
C PHE A 137 14.11 4.19 -3.38
N ARG A 138 13.32 3.42 -4.16
CA ARG A 138 13.75 2.97 -5.49
C ARG A 138 14.02 4.13 -6.44
N LEU A 139 13.21 5.19 -6.40
CA LEU A 139 13.46 6.40 -7.18
C LEU A 139 14.76 7.10 -6.77
N TRP A 140 15.06 7.17 -5.48
CA TRP A 140 16.31 7.72 -4.98
C TRP A 140 17.51 6.91 -5.44
N GLN A 141 17.44 5.56 -5.38
CA GLN A 141 18.48 4.67 -5.91
C GLN A 141 18.71 4.91 -7.41
N LEU A 142 17.63 5.07 -8.18
CA LEU A 142 17.69 5.34 -9.61
C LEU A 142 18.22 6.74 -9.94
N ALA A 143 17.87 7.76 -9.16
CA ALA A 143 18.35 9.12 -9.34
C ALA A 143 19.86 9.21 -9.07
N ARG A 144 20.31 8.60 -7.97
CA ARG A 144 21.71 8.65 -7.53
C ARG A 144 22.62 7.63 -8.21
N GLN A 145 22.06 6.75 -9.04
CA GLN A 145 22.75 5.64 -9.71
C GLN A 145 23.57 4.76 -8.75
N ARG A 146 23.04 4.53 -7.55
CA ARG A 146 23.72 3.80 -6.47
C ARG A 146 22.76 2.82 -5.81
N LEU A 147 23.29 1.65 -5.46
CA LEU A 147 22.60 0.64 -4.65
C LEU A 147 22.73 0.97 -3.14
N GLY A 148 22.46 2.23 -2.77
CA GLY A 148 22.56 2.68 -1.38
C GLY A 148 21.53 2.01 -0.48
N THR A 149 21.81 1.99 0.82
CA THR A 149 20.93 1.38 1.84
C THR A 149 19.77 2.30 2.23
N PHE A 150 18.71 1.71 2.81
CA PHE A 150 17.59 2.49 3.34
C PHE A 150 17.99 3.43 4.48
N ALA A 151 19.03 3.07 5.25
CA ALA A 151 19.57 3.91 6.31
C ALA A 151 20.23 5.18 5.73
N GLU A 152 21.03 5.05 4.67
CA GLU A 152 21.63 6.20 3.98
C GLU A 152 20.58 7.16 3.41
N TRP A 153 19.53 6.62 2.81
CA TRP A 153 18.44 7.46 2.30
C TRP A 153 17.75 8.24 3.43
N ARG A 154 17.44 7.58 4.55
CA ARG A 154 16.86 8.27 5.72
C ARG A 154 17.80 9.31 6.32
N ALA A 155 19.10 9.04 6.35
CA ALA A 155 20.11 9.97 6.85
C ALA A 155 20.22 11.26 6.02
N THR A 156 19.68 11.28 4.79
CA THR A 156 19.63 12.49 3.95
C THR A 156 18.70 13.57 4.55
N GLY A 157 17.80 13.22 5.49
CA GLY A 157 16.93 14.18 6.19
C GLY A 157 15.79 14.77 5.36
N THR A 158 15.90 14.80 4.03
CA THR A 158 14.87 15.30 3.09
C THR A 158 13.82 14.26 2.71
N TRP A 159 13.97 13.02 3.17
CA TRP A 159 13.19 11.87 2.71
C TRP A 159 11.67 12.07 2.85
N LEU A 160 11.20 12.75 3.91
CA LEU A 160 9.77 12.99 4.13
C LEU A 160 9.21 13.97 3.10
N GLN A 161 9.92 15.07 2.84
CA GLN A 161 9.54 16.04 1.81
C GLN A 161 9.55 15.38 0.42
N ASP A 162 10.54 14.55 0.15
CA ASP A 162 10.67 13.82 -1.09
C ASP A 162 9.52 12.83 -1.33
N VAL A 163 8.99 12.21 -0.27
CA VAL A 163 7.83 11.30 -0.35
C VAL A 163 6.56 12.05 -0.77
N PHE A 164 6.31 13.23 -0.22
CA PHE A 164 5.15 14.04 -0.58
C PHE A 164 5.35 14.88 -1.85
N CYS A 165 6.59 15.01 -2.33
CA CYS A 165 6.89 15.72 -3.56
C CYS A 165 6.44 14.92 -4.80
N TRP A 166 5.77 15.61 -5.72
CA TRP A 166 5.26 15.06 -6.98
C TRP A 166 6.26 15.12 -8.13
N ARG A 167 7.42 15.75 -7.90
CA ARG A 167 8.46 15.98 -8.90
C ARG A 167 9.40 14.78 -8.99
N MET A 168 10.04 14.64 -10.15
CA MET A 168 11.18 13.74 -10.30
C MET A 168 12.29 14.17 -9.34
N PRO A 169 12.89 13.26 -8.57
CA PRO A 169 14.13 13.57 -7.86
C PRO A 169 15.19 13.95 -8.91
N ARG A 170 15.81 15.12 -8.71
CA ARG A 170 16.92 15.61 -9.53
C ARG A 170 18.23 14.96 -9.10
#